data_AF-F0NPC2-F1
#
_entry.id   AF-F0NPC2-F1
#
_cell.length_a   1.000
_cell.length_b   1.000
_cell.length_c   1.000
_cell.angle_alpha   90.00
_cell.angle_beta   90.00
_cell.angle_gamma   90.00
#
_symmetry.space_group_name_H-M   'P 1'
#
loop_
_entity.id
_entity.type
_entity.pdbx_description
1 polymer ?
#
loop_
_entity_poly.entity_id
_entity_poly.type
_entity_poly.pdbx_seq_one_letter_code
_entity_poly.pdbx_strand_id
1 'polypeptide(L)'
;MHRELVLKALIDWNFWYKNQFIDIERDYSNQLLSLLGKGFVISVIGVKRSGKSTIINQIVKKLIDKGEDPFNTLIVNFEDSRFGDIRTANDLFSLYQLYKEIRKKKR
;
A
#
# COMPACT_ATOMS: atom_id res chain seq x y z
N MET A 1 -7.27 -18.05 6.62
CA MET A 1 -7.26 -16.92 5.67
C MET A 1 -7.93 -17.30 4.35
N HIS A 2 -9.00 -16.61 3.95
CA HIS A 2 -9.60 -16.77 2.62
C HIS A 2 -8.73 -16.14 1.53
N ARG A 3 -7.84 -16.95 0.94
CA ARG A 3 -6.76 -16.51 0.06
C ARG A 3 -7.23 -15.67 -1.13
N GLU A 4 -8.32 -16.06 -1.77
CA GLU A 4 -8.89 -15.37 -2.93
C GLU A 4 -9.47 -13.99 -2.57
N LEU A 5 -10.17 -13.88 -1.43
CA LEU A 5 -10.71 -12.61 -0.96
C LEU A 5 -9.60 -11.62 -0.61
N VAL A 6 -8.57 -12.10 0.09
CA VAL A 6 -7.37 -11.32 0.41
C VAL A 6 -6.66 -10.89 -0.87
N LEU A 7 -6.51 -11.78 -1.85
CA LEU A 7 -5.90 -11.43 -3.14
C LEU A 7 -6.68 -10.33 -3.86
N LYS A 8 -8.01 -10.46 -3.93
CA LYS A 8 -8.88 -9.45 -4.55
C LYS A 8 -8.76 -8.10 -3.83
N ALA A 9 -8.72 -8.10 -2.50
CA ALA A 9 -8.53 -6.89 -1.72
C ALA A 9 -7.16 -6.25 -2.00
N LEU A 10 -6.09 -7.03 -2.04
CA LEU A 10 -4.76 -6.51 -2.39
C LEU A 10 -4.74 -5.90 -3.79
N ILE A 11 -5.28 -6.58 -4.80
CA ILE A 11 -5.39 -6.05 -6.17
C ILE A 11 -6.19 -4.74 -6.18
N ASP A 12 -7.24 -4.64 -5.37
CA ASP A 12 -8.08 -3.45 -5.32
C ASP A 12 -7.41 -2.23 -4.70
N TRP A 13 -6.58 -2.41 -3.68
CA TRP A 13 -5.94 -1.32 -2.96
C TRP A 13 -4.57 -0.90 -3.54
N ASN A 14 -3.93 -1.77 -4.32
CA ASN A 14 -2.57 -1.54 -4.82
C ASN A 14 -2.55 -0.93 -6.22
N PHE A 15 -1.43 -0.31 -6.59
CA PHE A 15 -1.21 0.28 -7.92
C PHE A 15 -0.83 -0.75 -9.00
N TRP A 16 -0.93 -2.05 -8.72
CA TRP A 16 -0.38 -3.12 -9.56
C TRP A 16 -1.00 -3.19 -10.95
N TYR A 17 -2.31 -2.98 -11.06
CA TYR A 17 -3.06 -3.10 -12.31
C TYR A 17 -3.96 -1.89 -12.59
N LYS A 18 -3.99 -0.91 -11.68
CA LYS A 18 -4.83 0.29 -11.79
C LYS A 18 -4.20 1.44 -11.00
N ASN A 19 -4.54 2.67 -11.38
CA ASN A 19 -4.25 3.82 -10.53
C ASN A 19 -5.20 3.85 -9.34
N GLN A 20 -4.70 4.34 -8.21
CA GLN A 20 -5.54 4.64 -7.03
C GLN A 20 -5.93 6.11 -7.02
N PHE A 21 -6.98 6.42 -6.26
CA PHE A 21 -7.37 7.81 -6.04
C PHE A 21 -6.23 8.59 -5.38
N ILE A 22 -5.76 9.59 -6.11
CA ILE A 22 -4.82 10.62 -5.67
C ILE A 22 -5.58 11.93 -5.84
N ASP A 23 -5.99 12.53 -4.72
CA ASP A 23 -6.64 13.85 -4.72
C ASP A 23 -5.61 14.94 -5.14
N ILE A 24 -6.00 16.21 -5.05
CA ILE A 24 -5.10 17.36 -5.26
C ILE A 24 -3.78 17.15 -4.52
N GLU A 25 -2.68 17.29 -5.25
CA GLU A 25 -1.32 17.09 -4.73
C GLU A 25 -1.04 18.07 -3.58
N ARG A 26 -0.44 17.56 -2.50
CA ARG A 26 -0.05 18.36 -1.35
C ARG A 26 1.46 18.40 -1.22
N ASP A 27 2.01 19.57 -0.91
CA ASP A 27 3.47 19.77 -0.73
C ASP A 27 4.09 18.81 0.29
N TYR A 28 3.32 18.42 1.31
CA TYR A 28 3.72 17.49 2.36
C TYR A 28 4.19 16.12 1.81
N SER A 29 3.70 15.70 0.65
CA SER A 29 4.10 14.42 0.03
C SER A 29 5.59 14.40 -0.34
N ASN A 30 6.18 15.55 -0.69
CA ASN A 30 7.62 15.65 -1.00
C ASN A 30 8.49 15.47 0.25
N GLN A 31 8.05 16.02 1.39
CA GLN A 31 8.75 15.86 2.67
C GLN A 31 8.76 14.40 3.09
N LEU A 32 7.61 13.72 3.02
CA LEU A 32 7.49 12.30 3.34
C LEU A 32 8.34 11.43 2.40
N LEU A 33 8.36 11.75 1.10
CA LEU A 33 9.18 11.04 0.12
C LEU A 33 10.68 11.17 0.41
N SER A 34 11.14 12.35 0.84
CA SER A 34 12.54 12.57 1.26
C SER A 34 12.92 11.75 2.49
N LEU A 35 12.01 11.63 3.46
CA LEU A 35 12.23 10.80 4.65
C LEU A 35 12.28 9.30 4.31
N LEU A 36 11.42 8.83 3.39
CA LEU A 36 11.44 7.44 2.94
C LEU A 36 12.76 7.08 2.25
N GLY A 37 13.30 7.99 1.44
CA GLY A 37 14.60 7.80 0.77
C GLY A 37 15.79 7.61 1.74
N LYS A 38 15.62 7.95 3.02
CA LYS A 38 16.61 7.75 4.08
C LYS A 38 16.44 6.42 4.83
N GLY A 39 15.47 5.61 4.45
CA GLY A 39 15.21 4.30 5.07
C GLY A 39 14.45 4.35 6.40
N PHE A 40 13.79 5.46 6.72
CA PHE A 40 13.02 5.57 7.96
C PHE A 40 11.64 4.93 7.86
N VAL A 41 11.19 4.35 8.98
CA VAL A 41 9.78 4.03 9.19
C VAL A 41 9.05 5.34 9.51
N ILE A 42 7.96 5.59 8.78
CA ILE A 42 7.17 6.82 8.90
C ILE A 42 5.77 6.47 9.38
N SER A 43 5.28 7.23 10.37
CA SER A 43 3.89 7.20 10.79
C SER A 43 3.21 8.52 10.45
N VAL A 44 2.07 8.46 9.75
CA VAL A 44 1.24 9.64 9.41
C VAL A 44 0.03 9.66 10.33
N ILE A 45 0.03 10.58 11.30
CA ILE A 45 -1.02 10.68 12.34
C ILE A 45 -1.97 11.85 12.10
N GLY A 46 -3.21 11.75 12.61
CA GLY A 46 -4.19 12.82 12.53
C GLY A 46 -5.64 12.33 12.52
N VAL A 47 -6.60 13.25 12.62
CA VAL A 47 -8.04 12.96 12.75
C VAL A 47 -8.64 12.20 11.55
N LYS A 48 -9.76 11.48 11.76
CA LYS A 48 -10.47 10.78 10.67
C LYS A 48 -10.84 11.77 9.56
N ARG A 49 -10.68 11.36 8.29
CA ARG A 49 -10.89 12.19 7.07
C ARG A 49 -9.91 13.34 6.83
N SER A 50 -8.76 13.40 7.51
CA SER A 50 -7.71 14.39 7.21
C SER A 50 -6.92 14.15 5.90
N GLY A 51 -7.18 13.06 5.17
CA GLY A 51 -6.49 12.72 3.92
C GLY A 51 -5.22 11.88 4.08
N LYS A 52 -5.06 11.15 5.20
CA LYS A 52 -3.88 10.29 5.45
C LYS A 52 -3.68 9.21 4.39
N SER A 53 -4.72 8.45 4.05
CA SER A 53 -4.62 7.43 3.00
C SER A 53 -4.34 8.06 1.64
N THR A 54 -4.90 9.25 1.38
CA THR A 54 -4.64 10.02 0.17
C THR A 54 -3.18 10.43 0.04
N ILE A 55 -2.55 10.95 1.12
CA ILE A 55 -1.13 11.31 1.06
C ILE A 55 -0.23 10.08 0.86
N ILE A 56 -0.58 8.93 1.46
CA ILE A 56 0.14 7.66 1.24
C ILE A 56 0.04 7.23 -0.23
N ASN A 57 -1.16 7.30 -0.83
CA ASN A 57 -1.34 7.01 -2.25
C ASN A 57 -0.53 7.95 -3.15
N GLN A 58 -0.50 9.26 -2.83
CA GLN A 58 0.30 10.23 -3.57
C GLN A 58 1.80 9.90 -3.51
N ILE A 59 2.31 9.46 -2.36
CA ILE A 59 3.72 9.05 -2.21
C ILE A 59 4.03 7.82 -3.05
N VAL A 60 3.18 6.80 -2.99
CA VAL A 60 3.36 5.57 -3.80
C VAL A 60 3.32 5.90 -5.29
N LYS A 61 2.38 6.76 -5.71
CA LYS A 61 2.33 7.25 -7.10
C LYS A 61 3.63 7.96 -7.50
N LYS A 62 4.15 8.84 -6.65
CA LYS A 62 5.43 9.54 -6.92
C LYS A 62 6.62 8.61 -7.01
N LEU A 63 6.66 7.52 -6.23
CA LEU A 63 7.70 6.50 -6.36
C LEU A 63 7.61 5.81 -7.72
N ILE A 64 6.40 5.42 -8.12
CA ILE A 64 6.14 4.79 -9.43
C ILE A 64 6.51 5.72 -10.59
N ASP A 65 6.14 7.00 -10.49
CA ASP A 65 6.48 8.02 -11.50
C ASP A 65 7.99 8.27 -11.62
N LYS A 66 8.75 7.96 -10.57
CA LYS A 66 10.22 8.00 -10.58
C LYS A 66 10.86 6.70 -11.10
N GLY A 67 10.06 5.74 -11.56
CA GLY A 67 10.52 4.48 -12.16
C GLY A 67 10.47 3.26 -11.24
N GLU A 68 9.90 3.38 -10.04
CA GLU A 68 9.66 2.21 -9.19
C GLU A 68 8.60 1.29 -9.81
N ASP A 69 8.82 -0.03 -9.77
CA ASP A 69 7.80 -0.97 -10.22
C ASP A 69 6.61 -0.94 -9.25
N PRO A 70 5.36 -0.72 -9.70
CA PRO A 70 4.19 -0.79 -8.83
C PRO A 70 4.13 -2.06 -7.96
N PHE A 71 4.60 -3.19 -8.47
CA PHE A 71 4.63 -4.49 -7.77
C PHE A 71 5.70 -4.59 -6.69
N ASN A 72 6.60 -3.62 -6.58
CA ASN A 72 7.52 -3.49 -5.43
C ASN A 72 6.87 -2.75 -4.25
N THR A 73 5.68 -2.19 -4.45
CA THR A 73 4.88 -1.52 -3.41
C THR A 73 3.76 -2.42 -2.89
N LEU A 74 3.44 -2.28 -1.61
CA LEU A 74 2.36 -3.01 -0.95
C LEU A 74 1.58 -2.09 -0.01
N ILE A 75 0.30 -1.89 -0.31
CA ILE A 75 -0.70 -1.21 0.51
C ILE A 75 -1.62 -2.29 1.09
N VAL A 76 -1.80 -2.27 2.40
CA VAL A 76 -2.76 -3.13 3.12
C VAL A 76 -3.74 -2.23 3.87
N ASN A 77 -5.01 -2.28 3.49
CA ASN A 77 -6.06 -1.54 4.18
C ASN A 77 -6.77 -2.45 5.19
N PHE A 78 -6.35 -2.41 6.46
CA PHE A 78 -6.94 -3.24 7.52
C PHE A 78 -8.41 -2.90 7.87
N GLU A 79 -8.97 -1.80 7.35
CA GLU A 79 -10.39 -1.48 7.52
C GLU A 79 -11.29 -2.22 6.52
N ASP A 80 -10.72 -2.85 5.49
CA ASP A 80 -11.48 -3.62 4.50
C ASP A 80 -11.89 -4.97 5.09
N SER A 81 -13.21 -5.24 5.10
CA SER A 81 -13.78 -6.44 5.71
C SER A 81 -13.27 -7.75 5.09
N ARG A 82 -12.71 -7.72 3.87
CA ARG A 82 -12.08 -8.88 3.23
C ARG A 82 -10.81 -9.35 3.95
N PHE A 83 -10.21 -8.50 4.79
CA PHE A 83 -9.13 -8.87 5.70
C PHE A 83 -9.62 -9.26 7.10
N GLY A 84 -10.93 -9.43 7.30
CA GLY A 84 -11.51 -9.73 8.62
C GLY A 84 -10.99 -10.99 9.30
N ASP A 85 -10.38 -11.90 8.55
CA ASP A 85 -9.74 -13.12 9.07
C ASP A 85 -8.25 -12.98 9.41
N ILE A 86 -7.65 -11.81 9.18
CA ILE A 86 -6.28 -11.53 9.55
C ILE A 86 -6.28 -11.10 11.02
N ARG A 87 -6.06 -12.07 11.93
CA ARG A 87 -6.14 -11.85 13.38
C ARG A 87 -4.83 -12.11 14.10
N THR A 88 -3.89 -12.80 13.45
CA THR A 88 -2.62 -13.22 14.04
C THR A 88 -1.44 -12.76 13.20
N ALA A 89 -0.24 -12.81 13.80
CA ALA A 89 1.01 -12.61 13.08
C ALA A 89 1.21 -13.62 11.94
N ASN A 90 0.74 -14.86 12.12
CA ASN A 90 0.81 -15.91 11.09
C ASN A 90 -0.09 -15.59 9.89
N ASP A 91 -1.24 -14.95 10.12
CA ASP A 91 -2.10 -14.49 9.02
C ASP A 91 -1.44 -13.37 8.23
N LEU A 92 -0.79 -12.42 8.91
CA LEU A 92 -0.01 -11.35 8.26
C LEU A 92 1.15 -11.92 7.44
N PHE A 93 1.85 -12.93 7.97
CA PHE A 93 2.90 -13.61 7.23
C PHE A 93 2.35 -14.33 5.98
N SER A 94 1.18 -14.95 6.10
CA SER A 94 0.50 -15.60 4.97
C SER A 94 0.11 -14.60 3.88
N LEU A 95 -0.40 -13.42 4.25
CA LEU A 95 -0.65 -12.31 3.32
C LEU A 95 0.65 -11.87 2.64
N TYR A 96 1.74 -11.74 3.40
CA TYR A 96 3.02 -11.34 2.86
C TYR A 96 3.60 -12.36 1.87
N GLN A 97 3.46 -13.67 2.13
CA GLN A 97 3.84 -14.70 1.17
C GLN A 97 3.00 -14.63 -0.11
N LEU A 98 1.69 -14.41 0.01
CA LEU A 98 0.81 -14.18 -1.15
C LEU A 98 1.29 -12.99 -2.00
N TYR A 99 1.66 -11.87 -1.38
CA TYR A 99 2.27 -10.74 -2.09
C TYR A 99 3.56 -11.14 -2.83
N LYS A 100 4.46 -11.89 -2.18
CA LYS A 100 5.71 -12.35 -2.81
C LYS A 100 5.47 -13.24 -4.03
N GLU A 101 4.45 -14.10 -4.01
CA GLU A 101 4.07 -14.92 -5.16
C GLU A 101 3.67 -14.06 -6.37
N ILE A 102 2.84 -13.03 -6.13
CA ILE A 102 2.40 -12.08 -7.17
C ILE A 102 3.61 -11.36 -7.77
N ARG A 103 4.50 -10.86 -6.91
CA ARG A 103 5.72 -10.16 -7.34
C ARG A 103 6.66 -11.06 -8.15
N LYS A 104 6.81 -12.33 -7.79
CA LYS A 104 7.68 -13.29 -8.51
C LYS A 104 7.17 -13.61 -9.92
N LYS A 105 5.87 -13.71 -10.14
CA LYS A 105 5.28 -14.04 -11.45
C LYS A 105 5.56 -13.01 -12.55
N LYS A 106 6.05 -11.81 -12.20
CA LYS A 106 6.39 -10.73 -13.13
C LYS A 106 7.85 -10.74 -13.60
N ARG A 107 8.74 -11.48 -12.92
CA ARG A 107 10.16 -11.59 -13.27
C ARG A 107 10.44 -12.74 -14.22
#